data_AF-A0A0T6AFE3-F1
#
_entry.id   AF-A0A0T6AFE3-F1
#
_cell.length_a   1.000
_cell.length_b   1.000
_cell.length_c   1.000
_cell.angle_alpha   90.00
_cell.angle_beta   90.00
_cell.angle_gamma   90.00
#
_symmetry.space_group_name_H-M   'P 1'
#
loop_
_entity.id
_entity.type
_entity.pdbx_description
1 polymer ?
#
loop_
_entity_poly.entity_id
_entity_poly.type
_entity_poly.pdbx_seq_one_letter_code
_entity_poly.pdbx_strand_id
1 'polypeptide(L)'
;MNPTRWGKTSPARSVSFWGRFLLFWLVISGLGTLSLFLFLFRFFSSPLTGGYGASFYALRHLAEILPSVVALSMLAYVLLVGGGAALLCIALIHRIAGPIFRLERALENCLDGEPVKPFFLRHGDLVQELASAFNGFVGRLREDRQRWTSVMENADRLCLQERETCRVEMERALAELDTLLSRYR
;
A
#
# COMPACT_ATOMS: atom_id res chain seq x y z
N MET A 1 -2.58 -26.42 20.62
CA MET A 1 -1.95 -25.12 20.33
C MET A 1 -3.05 -24.06 20.27
N ASN A 2 -2.85 -22.91 20.91
CA ASN A 2 -3.87 -21.90 21.19
C ASN A 2 -4.13 -21.01 19.95
N PRO A 3 -5.35 -20.91 19.38
CA PRO A 3 -5.57 -20.26 18.07
C PRO A 3 -5.82 -18.74 18.12
N THR A 4 -5.61 -18.06 19.25
CA THR A 4 -6.06 -16.68 19.47
C THR A 4 -4.92 -15.66 19.64
N ARG A 5 -4.00 -15.61 18.67
CA ARG A 5 -2.97 -14.55 18.64
C ARG A 5 -2.71 -14.00 17.23
N TRP A 6 -3.77 -13.74 16.47
CA TRP A 6 -3.66 -12.83 15.32
C TRP A 6 -3.46 -11.42 15.87
N GLY A 7 -2.33 -10.82 15.48
CA GLY A 7 -1.63 -9.77 16.21
C GLY A 7 -2.49 -8.57 16.58
N LYS A 8 -2.26 -8.08 17.81
CA LYS A 8 -2.61 -6.73 18.21
C LYS A 8 -2.10 -5.77 17.15
N THR A 9 -3.05 -5.07 16.57
CA THR A 9 -2.89 -3.99 15.62
C THR A 9 -1.88 -2.97 16.13
N SER A 10 -0.99 -2.49 15.26
CA SER A 10 -0.38 -1.18 15.46
C SER A 10 -0.99 -0.23 14.41
N PRO A 11 -2.22 0.29 14.64
CA PRO A 11 -2.82 1.29 13.75
C PRO A 11 -1.94 2.54 13.63
N ALA A 12 -1.02 2.74 14.58
CA ALA A 12 -0.03 3.80 14.59
C ALA A 12 0.85 3.86 13.32
N ARG A 13 1.06 2.74 12.60
CA ARG A 13 2.09 2.70 11.55
C ARG A 13 1.61 3.30 10.22
N SER A 14 0.38 3.01 9.77
CA SER A 14 -0.20 3.65 8.58
C SER A 14 -0.50 5.13 8.82
N VAL A 15 -0.96 5.48 10.03
CA VAL A 15 -1.17 6.87 10.46
C VAL A 15 0.13 7.68 10.40
N SER A 16 1.27 7.08 10.76
CA SER A 16 2.58 7.75 10.65
C SER A 16 3.01 8.03 9.21
N PHE A 17 2.65 7.16 8.25
CA PHE A 17 2.92 7.38 6.84
C PHE A 17 2.06 8.51 6.29
N TRP A 18 0.74 8.45 6.52
CA TRP A 18 -0.20 9.48 6.10
C TRP A 18 0.12 10.84 6.73
N GLY A 19 0.56 10.86 7.99
CA GLY A 19 1.01 12.09 8.66
C GLY A 19 2.24 12.71 7.99
N ARG A 20 3.26 11.91 7.64
CA ARG A 20 4.43 12.41 6.90
C ARG A 20 4.05 12.88 5.51
N PHE A 21 3.22 12.12 4.80
CA PHE A 21 2.74 12.48 3.47
C PHE A 21 1.97 13.80 3.47
N LEU A 22 1.03 13.95 4.41
CA LEU A 22 0.26 15.18 4.61
C LEU A 22 1.18 16.35 4.99
N LEU A 23 2.16 16.12 5.86
CA LEU A 23 3.12 17.15 6.25
C LEU A 23 3.96 17.60 5.06
N PHE A 24 4.51 16.67 4.25
CA PHE A 24 5.23 17.04 3.02
C PHE A 24 4.34 17.81 2.05
N TRP A 25 3.08 17.39 1.88
CA TRP A 25 2.12 18.11 1.04
C TRP A 25 1.82 19.52 1.56
N LEU A 26 1.66 19.68 2.88
CA LEU A 26 1.41 20.96 3.52
C LEU A 26 2.63 21.89 3.42
N VAL A 27 3.84 21.34 3.51
CA VAL A 27 5.09 22.09 3.29
C VAL A 27 5.19 22.54 1.84
N ILE A 28 4.97 21.65 0.86
CA ILE A 28 5.05 22.00 -0.58
C ILE A 28 3.99 23.04 -0.95
N SER A 29 2.74 22.85 -0.54
CA SER A 29 1.66 23.81 -0.82
C SER A 29 1.89 25.13 -0.09
N GLY A 30 2.31 25.09 1.18
CA GLY A 30 2.66 26.27 1.96
C GLY A 30 3.81 27.08 1.36
N LEU A 31 4.89 26.42 0.93
CA LEU A 31 5.99 27.06 0.21
C LEU A 31 5.54 27.64 -1.13
N GLY A 32 4.69 26.93 -1.87
CA GLY A 32 4.11 27.41 -3.13
C GLY A 32 3.29 28.69 -2.92
N THR A 33 2.41 28.69 -1.92
CA THR A 33 1.58 29.86 -1.56
C THR A 33 2.45 31.03 -1.06
N LEU A 34 3.44 30.76 -0.22
CA LEU A 34 4.36 31.79 0.28
C LEU A 34 5.18 32.40 -0.86
N SER A 35 5.69 31.57 -1.78
CA SER A 35 6.42 32.03 -2.97
C SER A 35 5.54 32.94 -3.84
N LEU A 36 4.29 32.55 -4.08
CA LEU A 36 3.35 33.34 -4.87
C LEU A 36 3.00 34.66 -4.17
N PHE A 37 2.79 34.63 -2.85
CA PHE A 37 2.54 35.83 -2.04
C PHE A 37 3.72 36.80 -2.11
N LEU A 38 4.96 36.32 -1.90
CA LEU A 38 6.15 37.15 -1.95
C LEU A 38 6.37 37.77 -3.34
N PHE A 39 6.12 37.00 -4.41
CA PHE A 39 6.22 37.48 -5.77
C PHE A 39 5.22 38.63 -6.04
N LEU A 40 3.95 38.42 -5.72
CA LEU A 40 2.91 39.45 -5.87
C LEU A 40 3.17 40.65 -4.97
N PHE A 41 3.61 40.44 -3.74
CA PHE A 41 3.96 41.51 -2.81
C PHE A 41 5.11 42.35 -3.36
N ARG A 42 6.18 41.74 -3.87
CA ARG A 42 7.30 42.47 -4.48
C ARG A 42 6.86 43.28 -5.69
N PHE A 43 6.00 42.69 -6.53
CA PHE A 43 5.45 43.35 -7.70
C PHE A 43 4.60 44.56 -7.33
N PHE A 44 3.71 44.42 -6.35
CA PHE A 44 2.79 45.48 -5.92
C PHE A 44 3.45 46.54 -5.02
N SER A 45 4.51 46.17 -4.30
CA SER A 45 5.26 47.07 -3.39
C SER A 45 6.39 47.82 -4.07
N SER A 46 6.60 47.62 -5.38
CA SER A 46 7.61 48.37 -6.13
C SER A 46 7.19 49.85 -6.17
N PRO A 47 7.99 50.78 -5.62
CA PRO A 47 7.57 52.17 -5.46
C PRO A 47 7.31 52.80 -6.83
N LEU A 48 6.16 53.45 -6.99
CA LEU A 48 5.86 54.28 -8.15
C LEU A 48 6.71 55.55 -8.09
N THR A 49 8.00 55.42 -8.43
CA THR A 49 8.94 56.53 -8.50
C THR A 49 8.66 57.34 -9.76
N GLY A 50 7.88 58.40 -9.60
CA GLY A 50 7.64 59.42 -10.60
C GLY A 50 6.41 60.24 -10.24
N GLY A 51 6.46 61.56 -10.45
CA GLY A 51 5.36 62.48 -10.13
C GLY A 51 4.01 62.08 -10.74
N TYR A 52 2.94 62.80 -10.41
CA TYR A 52 1.53 62.49 -10.74
C TYR A 52 1.26 61.86 -12.14
N GLY A 53 1.99 62.27 -13.20
CA GLY A 53 1.87 61.69 -14.54
C GLY A 53 2.39 60.25 -14.68
N ALA A 54 3.49 59.89 -14.02
CA ALA A 54 4.01 58.53 -14.00
C ALA A 54 3.10 57.58 -13.21
N SER A 55 2.46 58.09 -12.15
CA SER A 55 1.50 57.33 -11.36
C SER A 55 0.24 56.99 -12.17
N PHE A 56 -0.27 57.94 -12.97
CA PHE A 56 -1.44 57.75 -13.83
C PHE A 56 -1.15 56.80 -15.01
N TYR A 57 0.05 56.90 -15.59
CA TYR A 57 0.49 55.99 -16.66
C TYR A 57 0.68 54.56 -16.15
N ALA A 58 1.31 54.40 -14.98
CA ALA A 58 1.46 53.11 -14.32
C ALA A 58 0.10 52.47 -13.98
N LEU A 59 -0.87 53.24 -13.47
CA LEU A 59 -2.22 52.73 -13.18
C LEU A 59 -2.96 52.22 -14.43
N ARG A 60 -2.79 52.90 -15.57
CA ARG A 60 -3.45 52.53 -16.83
C ARG A 60 -2.84 51.27 -17.45
N HIS A 61 -1.52 51.12 -17.42
CA HIS A 61 -0.83 49.91 -17.89
C HIS A 61 -0.88 48.76 -16.89
N LEU A 62 -1.14 49.04 -15.60
CA LEU A 62 -1.32 48.00 -14.59
C LEU A 62 -2.47 47.06 -14.98
N ALA A 63 -3.61 47.58 -15.42
CA ALA A 63 -4.77 46.78 -15.81
C ALA A 63 -4.48 45.82 -16.99
N GLU A 64 -3.57 46.21 -17.89
CA GLU A 64 -3.15 45.39 -19.04
C GLU A 64 -2.09 44.35 -18.65
N ILE A 65 -1.19 44.68 -17.72
CA ILE A 65 -0.08 43.81 -17.29
C ILE A 65 -0.54 42.80 -16.21
N LEU A 66 -1.49 43.19 -15.35
CA LEU A 66 -2.01 42.38 -14.25
C LEU A 66 -2.49 40.98 -14.68
N PRO A 67 -3.32 40.80 -15.73
CA PRO A 67 -3.77 39.48 -16.13
C PRO A 67 -2.62 38.58 -16.58
N SER A 68 -1.61 39.11 -17.27
CA SER A 68 -0.42 38.34 -17.68
C SER A 68 0.43 37.92 -16.47
N VAL A 69 0.62 38.81 -15.49
CA VAL A 69 1.37 38.50 -14.26
C VAL A 69 0.63 37.49 -13.40
N VAL A 70 -0.70 37.62 -13.27
CA VAL A 70 -1.54 36.65 -12.56
C VAL A 70 -1.54 35.31 -13.27
N ALA A 71 -1.68 35.27 -14.60
CA ALA A 71 -1.64 34.04 -15.36
C ALA A 71 -0.28 33.32 -15.23
N LEU A 72 0.83 34.05 -15.34
CA LEU A 72 2.17 33.48 -15.21
C LEU A 72 2.44 32.96 -13.78
N SER A 73 2.03 33.70 -12.75
CA SER A 73 2.19 33.27 -11.35
C SER A 73 1.29 32.08 -11.01
N MET A 74 0.06 32.04 -11.51
CA MET A 74 -0.82 30.86 -11.38
C MET A 74 -0.25 29.65 -12.10
N LEU A 75 0.27 29.82 -13.31
CA LEU A 75 0.92 28.73 -14.04
C LEU A 75 2.11 28.18 -13.24
N ALA A 76 2.97 29.05 -12.71
CA ALA A 76 4.09 28.65 -11.87
C ALA A 76 3.64 27.89 -10.62
N TYR A 77 2.57 28.34 -9.95
CA TYR A 77 1.99 27.67 -8.80
C TYR A 77 1.44 26.28 -9.14
N VAL A 78 0.67 26.16 -10.23
CA VAL A 78 0.12 24.89 -10.69
C VAL A 78 1.22 23.91 -11.06
N LEU A 79 2.29 24.37 -11.72
CA LEU A 79 3.42 23.51 -12.05
C LEU A 79 4.17 23.04 -10.80
N LEU A 80 4.39 23.93 -9.82
CA LEU A 80 5.12 23.59 -8.60
C LEU A 80 4.30 22.67 -7.69
N VAL A 81 3.08 23.08 -7.36
CA VAL A 81 2.20 22.34 -6.44
C VAL A 81 1.60 21.12 -7.12
N GLY A 82 1.12 21.26 -8.35
CA GLY A 82 0.57 20.15 -9.14
C GLY A 82 1.64 19.14 -9.53
N GLY A 83 2.83 19.59 -9.93
CA GLY A 83 3.98 18.71 -10.17
C GLY A 83 4.40 17.96 -8.90
N GLY A 84 4.46 18.66 -7.77
CA GLY A 84 4.70 18.03 -6.46
C GLY A 84 3.64 16.99 -6.10
N ALA A 85 2.35 17.29 -6.34
CA ALA A 85 1.25 16.35 -6.12
C ALA A 85 1.40 15.10 -6.99
N ALA A 86 1.70 15.28 -8.27
CA ALA A 86 1.88 14.18 -9.20
C ALA A 86 3.03 13.25 -8.78
N LEU A 87 4.17 13.81 -8.39
CA LEU A 87 5.31 13.03 -7.88
C LEU A 87 4.96 12.25 -6.62
N LEU A 88 4.24 12.87 -5.69
CA LEU A 88 3.75 12.21 -4.47
C LEU A 88 2.80 11.05 -4.80
N CYS A 89 1.87 11.24 -5.73
CA CYS A 89 0.96 10.19 -6.19
C CYS A 89 1.70 9.02 -6.85
N ILE A 90 2.67 9.31 -7.72
CA ILE A 90 3.51 8.29 -8.36
C ILE A 90 4.28 7.48 -7.30
N ALA A 91 4.87 8.15 -6.32
CA ALA A 91 5.58 7.49 -5.23
C ALA A 91 4.66 6.59 -4.40
N LEU A 92 3.40 7.02 -4.17
CA LEU A 92 2.39 6.21 -3.50
C LEU A 92 2.03 4.96 -4.30
N ILE A 93 1.81 5.11 -5.61
CA ILE A 93 1.47 3.99 -6.51
C ILE A 93 2.60 2.95 -6.49
N HIS A 94 3.86 3.36 -6.62
CA HIS A 94 4.99 2.42 -6.58
C HIS A 94 5.07 1.62 -5.27
N ARG A 95 4.72 2.25 -4.14
CA ARG A 95 4.67 1.57 -2.82
C ARG A 95 3.54 0.57 -2.68
N ILE A 96 2.53 0.60 -3.55
CA ILE A 96 1.39 -0.31 -3.54
C ILE A 96 1.54 -1.37 -4.64
N ALA A 97 1.84 -0.93 -5.87
CA ALA A 97 1.89 -1.79 -7.05
C ALA A 97 2.95 -2.89 -6.95
N GLY A 98 4.17 -2.57 -6.48
CA GLY A 98 5.24 -3.56 -6.35
C GLY A 98 4.88 -4.72 -5.41
N PRO A 99 4.44 -4.43 -4.18
CA PRO A 99 3.86 -5.41 -3.27
C PRO A 99 2.73 -6.26 -3.84
N ILE A 100 1.77 -5.64 -4.55
CA ILE A 100 0.62 -6.36 -5.14
C ILE A 100 1.10 -7.33 -6.22
N PHE A 101 1.96 -6.90 -7.13
CA PHE A 101 2.48 -7.77 -8.19
C PHE A 101 3.24 -8.98 -7.64
N ARG A 102 4.01 -8.77 -6.56
CA ARG A 102 4.69 -9.90 -5.89
C ARG A 102 3.71 -10.83 -5.17
N LEU A 103 2.59 -10.32 -4.67
CA LEU A 103 1.55 -11.15 -4.06
C LEU A 103 0.87 -12.00 -5.12
N GLU A 104 0.51 -11.42 -6.27
CA GLU A 104 -0.02 -12.14 -7.43
C GLU A 104 0.89 -13.31 -7.81
N ARG A 105 2.20 -13.07 -7.95
CA ARG A 105 3.16 -14.14 -8.24
C ARG A 105 3.23 -15.22 -7.15
N ALA A 106 3.05 -14.84 -5.88
CA ALA A 106 2.99 -15.81 -4.79
C ALA A 106 1.70 -16.64 -4.81
N LEU A 107 0.57 -16.07 -5.27
CA LEU A 107 -0.66 -16.81 -5.51
C LEU A 107 -0.51 -17.77 -6.69
N GLU A 108 0.09 -17.34 -7.81
CA GLU A 108 0.36 -18.22 -8.96
C GLU A 108 1.14 -19.47 -8.53
N ASN A 109 2.24 -19.28 -7.79
CA ASN A 109 3.02 -20.41 -7.27
C ASN A 109 2.18 -21.32 -6.33
N CYS A 110 1.20 -20.75 -5.62
CA CYS A 110 0.28 -21.53 -4.78
C CYS A 110 -0.70 -22.36 -5.61
N LEU A 111 -1.17 -21.83 -6.74
CA LEU A 111 -2.05 -22.51 -7.67
C LEU A 111 -1.34 -23.66 -8.39
N ASP A 112 -0.05 -23.49 -8.71
CA ASP A 112 0.77 -24.50 -9.36
C ASP A 112 1.19 -25.65 -8.40
N GLY A 113 0.80 -25.58 -7.13
CA GLY A 113 1.11 -26.60 -6.12
C GLY A 113 2.54 -26.56 -5.61
N GLU A 114 3.31 -25.53 -5.97
CA GLU A 114 4.67 -25.33 -5.48
C GLU A 114 4.70 -24.92 -4.00
N PRO A 115 5.80 -25.19 -3.27
CA PRO A 115 5.95 -24.76 -1.89
C PRO A 115 6.00 -23.22 -1.79
N VAL A 116 4.86 -22.61 -1.43
CA VAL A 116 4.68 -21.15 -1.31
C VAL A 116 5.56 -20.55 -0.22
N LYS A 117 6.69 -19.95 -0.57
CA LYS A 117 7.57 -19.30 0.42
C LYS A 117 6.81 -18.16 1.14
N PRO A 118 7.07 -17.95 2.44
CA PRO A 118 6.45 -16.86 3.20
C PRO A 118 6.74 -15.50 2.53
N PHE A 119 5.68 -14.72 2.36
CA PHE A 119 5.71 -13.43 1.67
C PHE A 119 6.05 -12.32 2.66
N PHE A 120 7.28 -11.79 2.61
CA PHE A 120 7.69 -10.66 3.44
C PHE A 120 7.68 -9.35 2.65
N LEU A 121 6.96 -8.36 3.16
CA LEU A 121 6.98 -7.00 2.64
C LEU A 121 8.11 -6.18 3.24
N ARG A 122 8.56 -5.16 2.50
CA ARG A 122 9.61 -4.28 2.99
C ARG A 122 9.03 -3.36 4.06
N HIS A 123 9.90 -2.90 4.98
CA HIS A 123 9.54 -1.87 5.94
C HIS A 123 9.05 -0.61 5.20
N GLY A 124 7.76 -0.28 5.37
CA GLY A 124 7.15 0.94 4.82
C GLY A 124 6.10 0.73 3.72
N ASP A 125 5.82 -0.51 3.31
CA ASP A 125 4.76 -0.82 2.34
C ASP A 125 3.37 -0.69 2.99
N LEU A 126 2.39 -0.12 2.27
CA LEU A 126 1.04 0.12 2.81
C LEU A 126 0.20 -1.15 2.99
N VAL A 127 0.52 -2.22 2.26
CA VAL A 127 -0.27 -3.47 2.20
C VAL A 127 0.23 -4.55 3.17
N GLN A 128 0.81 -4.14 4.30
CA GLN A 128 1.40 -5.06 5.28
C GLN A 128 0.36 -6.00 5.90
N GLU A 129 -0.87 -5.53 6.06
CA GLU A 129 -1.99 -6.34 6.55
C GLU A 129 -2.39 -7.44 5.56
N LEU A 130 -2.46 -7.12 4.27
CA LEU A 130 -2.75 -8.09 3.21
C LEU A 130 -1.70 -9.21 3.18
N ALA A 131 -0.41 -8.86 3.33
CA ALA A 131 0.64 -9.87 3.46
C ALA A 131 0.47 -10.75 4.69
N SER A 132 0.11 -10.16 5.83
CA SER A 132 -0.08 -10.92 7.07
C SER A 132 -1.27 -11.89 6.95
N ALA A 133 -2.37 -11.45 6.33
CA ALA A 133 -3.52 -12.28 6.05
C ALA A 133 -3.18 -13.41 5.08
N PHE A 134 -2.45 -13.11 4.00
CA PHE A 134 -2.00 -14.11 3.04
C PHE A 134 -1.06 -15.15 3.67
N ASN A 135 -0.05 -14.71 4.42
CA ASN A 135 0.83 -15.64 5.14
C ASN A 135 0.06 -16.50 6.13
N GLY A 136 -0.95 -15.94 6.78
CA GLY A 136 -1.81 -16.68 7.69
C GLY A 136 -2.65 -17.74 6.98
N PHE A 137 -3.20 -17.40 5.82
CA PHE A 137 -3.91 -18.33 4.95
C PHE A 137 -3.00 -19.50 4.50
N VAL A 138 -1.82 -19.18 3.96
CA VAL A 138 -0.84 -20.19 3.53
C VAL A 138 -0.37 -21.06 4.70
N GLY A 139 -0.20 -20.46 5.88
CA GLY A 139 0.14 -21.19 7.11
C GLY A 139 -0.90 -22.25 7.46
N ARG A 140 -2.19 -21.87 7.49
CA ARG A 140 -3.29 -22.84 7.76
C ARG A 140 -3.38 -23.93 6.69
N LEU A 141 -3.20 -23.57 5.43
CA LEU A 141 -3.22 -24.55 4.33
C LEU A 141 -2.09 -25.59 4.47
N ARG A 142 -0.91 -25.16 4.93
CA ARG A 142 0.21 -26.06 5.21
C ARG A 142 -0.04 -26.96 6.41
N GLU A 143 -0.59 -26.40 7.49
CA GLU A 143 -0.95 -27.17 8.68
C GLU A 143 -1.98 -28.26 8.35
N ASP A 144 -3.02 -27.92 7.56
CA ASP A 144 -4.04 -28.88 7.16
C ASP A 144 -3.48 -29.94 6.20
N ARG A 145 -2.64 -29.55 5.24
CA ARG A 145 -1.93 -30.53 4.38
C ARG A 145 -1.08 -31.49 5.22
N GLN A 146 -0.28 -30.97 6.16
CA GLN A 146 0.53 -31.82 7.05
C GLN A 146 -0.33 -32.76 7.87
N ARG A 147 -1.48 -32.29 8.37
CA ARG A 147 -2.42 -33.11 9.12
C ARG A 147 -2.98 -34.25 8.26
N TRP A 148 -3.43 -33.96 7.03
CA TRP A 148 -3.91 -34.99 6.10
C TRP A 148 -2.84 -36.02 5.75
N THR A 149 -1.61 -35.57 5.47
CA THR A 149 -0.49 -36.47 5.19
C THR A 149 -0.18 -37.35 6.40
N SER A 150 -0.18 -36.80 7.61
CA SER A 150 0.08 -37.58 8.83
C SER A 150 -0.97 -38.64 9.13
N VAL A 151 -2.25 -38.36 8.85
CA VAL A 151 -3.34 -39.35 8.98
C VAL A 151 -3.10 -40.52 8.03
N MET A 152 -2.76 -40.23 6.76
CA MET A 152 -2.48 -41.26 5.76
C MET A 152 -1.22 -42.07 6.08
N GLU A 153 -0.13 -41.40 6.47
CA GLU A 153 1.12 -42.07 6.87
C GLU A 153 0.93 -42.97 8.11
N ASN A 154 0.12 -42.54 9.07
CA ASN A 154 -0.18 -43.37 10.25
C ASN A 154 -0.98 -44.62 9.85
N ALA A 155 -1.98 -44.48 8.97
CA ALA A 155 -2.74 -45.62 8.47
C ALA A 155 -1.86 -46.62 7.69
N ASP A 156 -0.97 -46.11 6.83
CA ASP A 156 -0.02 -46.94 6.07
C ASP A 156 0.96 -47.69 7.00
N ARG A 157 1.48 -47.01 8.03
CA ARG A 157 2.31 -47.66 9.06
C ARG A 157 1.61 -48.79 9.80
N LEU A 158 0.34 -48.60 10.17
CA LEU A 158 -0.46 -49.64 10.84
C LEU A 158 -0.72 -50.83 9.90
N CYS A 159 -1.01 -50.57 8.63
CA CYS A 159 -1.14 -51.60 7.58
C CYS A 159 0.13 -52.44 7.40
N LEU A 160 1.32 -51.82 7.52
CA LEU A 160 2.60 -52.53 7.42
C LEU A 160 2.89 -53.41 8.65
N GLN A 161 2.33 -53.09 9.83
CA GLN A 161 2.49 -53.91 11.04
C GLN A 161 1.52 -55.10 11.08
N GLU A 162 0.25 -54.88 10.71
CA GLU A 162 -0.80 -55.88 10.91
C GLU A 162 -1.71 -55.99 9.67
N ARG A 163 -1.57 -57.10 8.93
CA ARG A 163 -2.20 -57.29 7.61
C ARG A 163 -3.71 -57.51 7.69
N GLU A 164 -4.21 -58.01 8.83
CA GLU A 164 -5.63 -58.34 9.02
C GLU A 164 -6.48 -57.09 9.31
N THR A 165 -5.93 -56.10 10.01
CA THR A 165 -6.64 -54.86 10.40
C THR A 165 -6.47 -53.73 9.39
N CYS A 166 -5.54 -53.88 8.43
CA CYS A 166 -5.20 -52.86 7.44
C CYS A 166 -6.41 -52.25 6.71
N ARG A 167 -7.38 -53.07 6.28
CA ARG A 167 -8.57 -52.57 5.58
C ARG A 167 -9.41 -51.64 6.47
N VAL A 168 -9.57 -52.02 7.74
CA VAL A 168 -10.37 -51.25 8.70
C VAL A 168 -9.69 -49.92 9.04
N GLU A 169 -8.37 -49.92 9.23
CA GLU A 169 -7.63 -48.68 9.51
C GLU A 169 -7.60 -47.74 8.29
N MET A 170 -7.51 -48.28 7.07
CA MET A 170 -7.61 -47.48 5.85
C MET A 170 -9.01 -46.86 5.69
N GLU A 171 -10.07 -47.64 5.95
CA GLU A 171 -11.46 -47.15 5.92
C GLU A 171 -11.69 -46.04 6.96
N ARG A 172 -11.11 -46.17 8.17
CA ARG A 172 -11.15 -45.12 9.20
C ARG A 172 -10.40 -43.86 8.79
N ALA A 173 -9.20 -43.98 8.22
CA ALA A 173 -8.42 -42.84 7.77
C ALA A 173 -9.12 -42.06 6.65
N LEU A 174 -9.77 -42.78 5.72
CA LEU A 174 -10.59 -42.17 4.67
C LEU A 174 -11.81 -41.44 5.25
N ALA A 175 -12.51 -42.03 6.23
CA ALA A 175 -13.62 -41.38 6.91
C ALA A 175 -13.16 -40.12 7.68
N GLU A 176 -12.01 -40.17 8.34
CA GLU A 176 -11.43 -39.00 9.00
C GLU A 176 -11.09 -37.90 7.98
N LEU A 177 -10.48 -38.24 6.85
CA LEU A 177 -10.21 -37.29 5.77
C LEU A 177 -11.47 -36.67 5.20
N ASP A 178 -12.54 -37.44 4.98
CA ASP A 178 -13.83 -36.92 4.52
C ASP A 178 -14.40 -35.92 5.52
N THR A 179 -14.33 -36.22 6.82
CA THR A 179 -14.77 -35.28 7.86
C THR A 179 -13.93 -34.00 7.87
N LEU A 180 -12.62 -34.09 7.66
CA LEU A 180 -11.74 -32.92 7.59
C LEU A 180 -11.98 -32.09 6.33
N LEU A 181 -12.23 -32.73 5.20
CA LEU A 181 -12.50 -32.08 3.91
C LEU A 181 -13.91 -31.48 3.85
N SER A 182 -14.87 -32.01 4.61
CA SER A 182 -16.23 -31.45 4.70
C SER A 182 -16.24 -29.98 5.14
N ARG A 183 -15.20 -29.53 5.86
CA ARG A 183 -15.01 -28.12 6.24
C ARG A 183 -14.78 -27.19 5.03
N TYR A 184 -14.36 -27.73 3.90
CA TYR A 184 -13.96 -26.99 2.69
C TYR A 184 -14.99 -27.05 1.55
N ARG A 185 -16.07 -27.83 1.71
CA ARG A 185 -17.18 -27.95 0.77
C ARG A 185 -18.30 -26.98 1.16
#